data_AF-A0A7H8YSM1-F1
#
_entry.id   AF-A0A7H8YSM1-F1
#
_cell.length_a   1.000
_cell.length_b   1.000
_cell.length_c   1.000
_cell.angle_alpha   90.00
_cell.angle_beta   90.00
_cell.angle_gamma   90.00
#
_symmetry.space_group_name_H-M   'P 1'
#
loop_
_entity.id
_entity.type
_entity.pdbx_description
1 polymer ?
#
loop_
_entity_poly.entity_id
_entity_poly.type
_entity_poly.pdbx_seq_one_letter_code
_entity_poly.pdbx_strand_id
1 'polypeptide(L)'
;MDIIYLLCFVSLVLLLVFMYFIIVRKNEFEERLALYRPQRQLSQKREAYLKKVRKFRLWVTGIIIVIFLAPLFVYLVLMIQEGVEVLHLLFPDEIIGETLLSLLIPFLVYYLLSYVFKRNEKALYMLVEQMSDSDFDLLLKVKDSLFVFTRYNPPFVLCNKQLYFFIFYAIREIDPAKITDIDWGYSKNGLYVKIKSHKVTRITMSREALSYLLQIVEQYNPKIRTF
;
A
#
# COMPACT_ATOMS: atom_id res chain seq x y z
N MET A 1 -16.05 28.73 -14.24
CA MET A 1 -15.49 27.38 -13.97
C MET A 1 -16.05 26.95 -12.63
N ASP A 2 -16.90 25.93 -12.63
CA ASP A 2 -17.60 25.51 -11.42
C ASP A 2 -16.62 24.98 -10.37
N ILE A 3 -16.92 25.25 -9.09
CA ILE A 3 -16.10 24.82 -7.95
C ILE A 3 -15.89 23.31 -7.96
N ILE A 4 -16.91 22.55 -8.41
CA ILE A 4 -16.88 21.10 -8.54
C ILE A 4 -15.85 20.68 -9.59
N TYR A 5 -15.87 21.28 -10.77
CA TYR A 5 -14.89 21.02 -11.82
C TYR A 5 -13.46 21.32 -11.36
N LEU A 6 -13.25 22.47 -10.70
CA LEU A 6 -11.95 22.82 -10.13
C LEU A 6 -11.48 21.76 -9.13
N LEU A 7 -12.36 21.28 -8.26
CA LEU A 7 -12.04 20.25 -7.27
C LEU A 7 -11.67 18.92 -7.93
N CYS A 8 -12.43 18.47 -8.94
CA CYS A 8 -12.13 17.27 -9.72
C CYS A 8 -10.80 17.39 -10.45
N PHE A 9 -10.53 18.53 -11.09
CA PHE A 9 -9.29 18.80 -11.80
C PHE A 9 -8.08 18.78 -10.86
N VAL A 10 -8.15 19.50 -9.74
CA VAL A 10 -7.09 19.49 -8.72
C VAL A 10 -6.87 18.08 -8.16
N SER A 11 -7.95 17.34 -7.90
CA SER A 11 -7.87 15.95 -7.43
C SER A 11 -7.17 15.05 -8.44
N LEU A 12 -7.48 15.20 -9.73
CA LEU A 12 -6.83 14.46 -10.80
C LEU A 12 -5.32 14.78 -10.88
N VAL A 13 -4.96 16.07 -10.88
CA VAL A 13 -3.56 16.50 -10.95
C VAL A 13 -2.78 15.93 -9.76
N LEU A 14 -3.32 16.04 -8.55
CA LEU A 14 -2.69 15.45 -7.36
C LEU A 14 -2.53 13.93 -7.49
N LEU A 15 -3.55 13.23 -7.99
CA LEU A 15 -3.49 11.78 -8.19
C LEU A 15 -2.42 11.39 -9.22
N LEU A 16 -2.30 12.12 -10.32
CA LEU A 16 -1.25 11.92 -11.32
C LEU A 16 0.16 12.17 -10.74
N VAL A 17 0.30 13.21 -9.91
CA VAL A 17 1.56 13.48 -9.20
C VAL A 17 1.90 12.34 -8.22
N PHE A 18 0.92 11.84 -7.46
CA PHE A 18 1.12 10.68 -6.59
C PHE A 18 1.52 9.44 -7.40
N MET A 19 0.83 9.17 -8.50
CA MET A 19 1.16 8.06 -9.39
C MET A 19 2.59 8.15 -9.91
N TYR A 20 3.04 9.34 -10.32
CA TYR A 20 4.43 9.57 -10.72
C TYR A 20 5.41 9.20 -9.59
N PHE A 21 5.19 9.70 -8.37
CA PHE A 21 6.07 9.41 -7.24
C PHE A 21 6.06 7.93 -6.81
N ILE A 22 4.94 7.23 -6.98
CA ILE A 22 4.78 5.85 -6.49
C ILE A 22 5.23 4.82 -7.54
N ILE A 23 5.03 5.11 -8.81
CA ILE A 23 5.25 4.16 -9.91
C ILE A 23 6.57 4.43 -10.63
N VAL A 24 6.86 5.71 -10.90
CA VAL A 24 8.01 6.11 -11.72
C VAL A 24 9.23 6.31 -10.84
N ARG A 25 9.10 7.05 -9.73
CA ARG A 25 10.21 7.35 -8.84
C ARG A 25 10.50 6.20 -7.87
N LYS A 26 11.35 5.27 -8.31
CA LYS A 26 11.81 4.15 -7.47
C LYS A 26 12.93 4.58 -6.54
N ASN A 27 12.98 3.94 -5.38
CA ASN A 27 14.14 3.99 -4.50
C ASN A 27 15.07 2.79 -4.77
N GLU A 28 16.24 2.77 -4.13
CA GLU A 28 17.25 1.72 -4.31
C GLU A 28 16.68 0.31 -4.09
N PHE A 29 15.85 0.12 -3.05
CA PHE A 29 15.18 -1.17 -2.81
C PHE A 29 14.23 -1.55 -3.94
N GLU A 30 13.40 -0.62 -4.43
CA GLU A 30 12.43 -0.85 -5.49
C GLU A 30 13.09 -1.08 -6.86
N GLU A 31 14.28 -0.52 -7.09
CA GLU A 31 15.11 -0.85 -8.26
C GLU A 31 15.61 -2.30 -8.20
N ARG A 32 16.14 -2.74 -7.05
CA ARG A 32 16.49 -4.16 -6.84
C ARG A 32 15.28 -5.07 -6.99
N LEU A 33 14.13 -4.66 -6.44
CA LEU A 33 12.87 -5.38 -6.56
C LEU A 33 12.39 -5.47 -8.02
N ALA A 34 12.67 -4.47 -8.85
CA ALA A 34 12.30 -4.49 -10.28
C ALA A 34 13.06 -5.61 -11.02
N LEU A 35 14.35 -5.76 -10.72
CA LEU A 35 15.24 -6.78 -11.31
C LEU A 35 15.03 -8.19 -10.73
N TYR A 36 14.44 -8.28 -9.54
CA TYR A 36 14.22 -9.54 -8.85
C TYR A 36 13.40 -10.56 -9.67
N ARG A 37 13.95 -11.78 -9.72
CA ARG A 37 13.35 -13.01 -10.24
C ARG A 37 13.42 -14.08 -9.14
N PRO A 38 12.32 -14.80 -8.84
CA PRO A 38 12.37 -15.95 -7.94
C PRO A 38 13.37 -16.99 -8.42
N GLN A 39 14.29 -17.44 -7.56
CA GLN A 39 15.35 -18.38 -7.96
C GLN A 39 15.40 -19.63 -7.09
N ARG A 40 15.02 -19.56 -5.81
CA ARG A 40 15.12 -20.66 -4.85
C ARG A 40 13.79 -21.36 -4.67
N GLN A 41 13.87 -22.68 -4.54
CA GLN A 41 12.78 -23.48 -4.02
C GLN A 41 12.57 -23.14 -2.54
N LEU A 42 11.36 -22.71 -2.21
CA LEU A 42 10.99 -22.30 -0.86
C LEU A 42 10.59 -23.52 -0.03
N SER A 43 10.73 -23.42 1.28
CA SER A 43 10.14 -24.44 2.16
C SER A 43 8.61 -24.42 2.03
N GLN A 44 7.98 -25.57 2.21
CA GLN A 44 6.52 -25.72 2.09
C GLN A 44 5.74 -24.71 2.96
N LYS A 45 6.27 -24.38 4.15
CA LYS A 45 5.68 -23.39 5.07
C LYS A 45 5.70 -21.98 4.46
N ARG A 46 6.80 -21.58 3.82
CA ARG A 46 6.96 -20.28 3.14
C ARG A 46 6.09 -20.20 1.89
N GLU A 47 6.03 -21.27 1.09
CA GLU A 47 5.14 -21.34 -0.08
C GLU A 47 3.67 -21.22 0.32
N ALA A 48 3.25 -21.92 1.38
CA ALA A 48 1.88 -21.85 1.88
C ALA A 48 1.53 -20.43 2.36
N TYR A 49 2.47 -19.73 3.01
CA TYR A 49 2.31 -18.32 3.37
C TYR A 49 2.14 -17.43 2.13
N LEU A 50 3.05 -17.52 1.15
CA LEU A 50 2.99 -16.69 -0.06
C LEU A 50 1.75 -16.97 -0.91
N LYS A 51 1.27 -18.23 -0.94
CA LYS A 51 -0.01 -18.57 -1.58
C LYS A 51 -1.18 -17.83 -0.92
N LYS A 52 -1.17 -17.69 0.40
CA LYS A 52 -2.17 -16.91 1.14
C LYS A 52 -2.02 -15.41 0.90
N VAL A 53 -0.79 -14.88 0.83
CA VAL A 53 -0.52 -13.48 0.42
C VAL A 53 -1.10 -13.19 -0.96
N ARG A 54 -0.87 -14.06 -1.94
CA ARG A 54 -1.44 -13.93 -3.30
C ARG A 54 -2.97 -13.96 -3.28
N LYS A 55 -3.56 -14.92 -2.56
CA LYS A 55 -5.03 -15.02 -2.42
C LYS A 55 -5.61 -13.75 -1.78
N PHE A 56 -4.95 -13.23 -0.75
CA PHE A 56 -5.33 -11.99 -0.09
C PHE A 56 -5.26 -10.80 -1.06
N ARG A 57 -4.18 -10.65 -1.84
CA ARG A 57 -4.08 -9.60 -2.86
C ARG A 57 -5.26 -9.66 -3.83
N LEU A 58 -5.56 -10.84 -4.37
CA LEU A 58 -6.67 -11.02 -5.31
C LEU A 58 -8.01 -10.65 -4.67
N TRP A 59 -8.23 -11.04 -3.43
CA TRP A 59 -9.45 -10.71 -2.69
C TRP A 59 -9.59 -9.20 -2.45
N VAL A 60 -8.54 -8.53 -1.98
CA VAL A 60 -8.55 -7.06 -1.80
C VAL A 60 -8.72 -6.34 -3.13
N THR A 61 -8.04 -6.79 -4.19
CA THR A 61 -8.20 -6.22 -5.54
C THR A 61 -9.64 -6.38 -6.02
N GLY A 62 -10.27 -7.52 -5.77
CA GLY A 62 -11.70 -7.74 -6.07
C GLY A 62 -12.62 -6.75 -5.35
N ILE A 63 -12.37 -6.50 -4.05
CA ILE A 63 -13.12 -5.48 -3.28
C ILE A 63 -12.94 -4.09 -3.89
N ILE A 64 -11.72 -3.72 -4.29
CA ILE A 64 -11.44 -2.43 -4.93
C ILE A 64 -12.19 -2.33 -6.27
N ILE A 65 -12.24 -3.40 -7.07
CA ILE A 65 -13.03 -3.41 -8.33
C ILE A 65 -14.51 -3.16 -8.04
N VAL A 66 -15.08 -3.82 -7.03
CA VAL A 66 -16.50 -3.64 -6.67
C VAL A 66 -16.78 -2.22 -6.17
N ILE A 67 -15.88 -1.59 -5.43
CA ILE A 67 -16.08 -0.24 -4.91
C ILE A 67 -15.89 0.82 -6.00
N PHE A 68 -14.86 0.71 -6.84
CA PHE A 68 -14.46 1.78 -7.76
C PHE A 68 -14.91 1.57 -9.21
N LEU A 69 -14.93 0.33 -9.71
CA LEU A 69 -15.22 0.06 -11.13
C LEU A 69 -16.66 -0.39 -11.38
N ALA A 70 -17.24 -1.22 -10.50
CA ALA A 70 -18.61 -1.71 -10.73
C ALA A 70 -19.67 -0.59 -10.78
N PRO A 71 -19.65 0.44 -9.91
CA PRO A 71 -20.57 1.56 -10.02
C PRO A 71 -20.37 2.36 -11.31
N LEU A 72 -19.11 2.48 -11.76
CA LEU A 72 -18.76 3.14 -13.01
C LEU A 72 -19.33 2.36 -14.22
N PHE A 73 -19.25 1.04 -14.23
CA PHE A 73 -19.86 0.21 -15.27
C PHE A 73 -21.38 0.31 -15.28
N VAL A 74 -22.04 0.28 -14.11
CA VAL A 74 -23.50 0.47 -14.02
C VAL A 74 -23.90 1.83 -14.57
N TYR A 75 -23.19 2.88 -14.18
CA TYR A 75 -23.39 4.24 -14.70
C TYR A 75 -23.26 4.27 -16.23
N LEU A 76 -22.17 3.70 -16.79
CA LEU A 76 -21.97 3.65 -18.24
C LEU A 76 -23.09 2.91 -18.98
N VAL A 77 -23.60 1.80 -18.43
CA VAL A 77 -24.70 1.04 -19.04
C VAL A 77 -25.99 1.85 -19.07
N LEU A 78 -26.35 2.53 -17.97
CA LEU A 78 -27.53 3.40 -17.91
C LEU A 78 -27.44 4.52 -18.95
N MET A 79 -26.26 5.14 -19.07
CA MET A 79 -25.98 6.20 -20.03
C MET A 79 -26.15 5.73 -21.49
N ILE A 80 -25.75 4.49 -21.80
CA ILE A 80 -25.92 3.91 -23.14
C ILE A 80 -27.40 3.59 -23.42
N GLN A 81 -28.13 3.08 -22.42
CA GLN A 81 -29.54 2.70 -22.56
C GLN A 81 -30.48 3.88 -22.77
N GLU A 82 -30.24 5.00 -22.09
CA GLU A 82 -31.06 6.22 -22.21
C GLU A 82 -30.79 6.98 -23.52
N GLY A 83 -29.66 6.69 -24.20
CA GLY A 83 -29.28 7.29 -25.47
C GLY A 83 -28.59 8.63 -25.31
N VAL A 84 -27.60 8.89 -26.17
CA VAL A 84 -26.75 10.10 -26.14
C VAL A 84 -27.58 11.39 -26.29
N GLU A 85 -28.71 11.35 -27.00
CA GLU A 85 -29.60 12.51 -27.16
C GLU A 85 -30.34 12.89 -25.86
N VAL A 86 -30.79 11.93 -25.06
CA VAL A 86 -31.43 12.19 -23.76
C VAL A 86 -30.39 12.75 -22.78
N LEU A 87 -29.14 12.34 -22.91
CA LEU A 87 -28.04 12.86 -22.11
C LEU A 87 -27.70 14.31 -22.45
N HIS A 88 -27.59 14.67 -23.74
CA HIS A 88 -27.39 16.08 -24.15
C HIS A 88 -28.57 16.97 -23.74
N LEU A 89 -29.77 16.39 -23.60
CA LEU A 89 -30.97 17.10 -23.13
C LEU A 89 -31.00 17.28 -21.60
N LEU A 90 -30.52 16.28 -20.83
CA LEU A 90 -30.45 16.30 -19.36
C LEU A 90 -29.20 17.01 -18.81
N PHE A 91 -28.12 17.03 -19.58
CA PHE A 91 -26.82 17.58 -19.19
C PHE A 91 -26.20 18.34 -20.38
N PRO A 92 -26.07 19.68 -20.33
CA PRO A 92 -25.40 20.46 -21.37
C PRO A 92 -23.96 19.98 -21.65
N ASP A 93 -23.43 20.28 -22.85
CA ASP A 93 -22.10 19.84 -23.32
C ASP A 93 -20.95 20.14 -22.34
N GLU A 94 -21.08 21.20 -21.54
CA GLU A 94 -20.14 21.56 -20.48
C GLU A 94 -20.02 20.46 -19.40
N ILE A 95 -21.11 19.75 -19.10
CA ILE A 95 -21.18 18.70 -18.07
C ILE A 95 -20.53 17.39 -18.55
N ILE A 96 -20.54 17.10 -19.86
CA ILE A 96 -19.96 15.87 -20.42
C ILE A 96 -18.47 15.76 -20.09
N GLY A 97 -17.74 16.88 -20.19
CA GLY A 97 -16.32 16.94 -19.81
C GLY A 97 -16.10 16.68 -18.32
N GLU A 98 -16.97 17.20 -17.46
CA GLU A 98 -16.90 17.01 -16.00
C GLU A 98 -17.22 15.56 -15.60
N THR A 99 -18.19 14.94 -16.28
CA THR A 99 -18.56 13.53 -16.11
C THR A 99 -17.39 12.63 -16.49
N LEU A 100 -16.78 12.81 -17.67
CA LEU A 100 -15.62 12.02 -18.10
C LEU A 100 -14.43 12.18 -17.14
N LEU A 101 -14.17 13.41 -16.68
CA LEU A 101 -13.12 13.69 -15.70
C LEU A 101 -13.37 12.95 -14.38
N SER A 102 -14.62 12.97 -13.91
CA SER A 102 -15.04 12.30 -12.68
C SER A 102 -14.95 10.77 -12.78
N LEU A 103 -15.18 10.19 -13.95
CA LEU A 103 -15.03 8.76 -14.22
C LEU A 103 -13.56 8.31 -14.27
N LEU A 104 -12.64 9.19 -14.66
CA LEU A 104 -11.22 8.87 -14.73
C LEU A 104 -10.58 8.69 -13.34
N ILE A 105 -11.02 9.48 -12.35
CA ILE A 105 -10.49 9.44 -10.97
C ILE A 105 -10.60 8.03 -10.34
N PRO A 106 -11.78 7.37 -10.26
CA PRO A 106 -11.89 6.03 -9.65
C PRO A 106 -11.07 4.98 -10.41
N PHE A 107 -10.94 5.08 -11.73
CA PHE A 107 -10.09 4.19 -12.52
C PHE A 107 -8.60 4.33 -12.13
N LEU A 108 -8.11 5.57 -12.02
CA LEU A 108 -6.74 5.84 -11.60
C LEU A 108 -6.49 5.43 -10.14
N VAL A 109 -7.45 5.64 -9.24
CA VAL A 109 -7.36 5.15 -7.86
C VAL A 109 -7.29 3.61 -7.83
N TYR A 110 -8.16 2.92 -8.57
CA TYR A 110 -8.10 1.47 -8.71
C TYR A 110 -6.72 1.00 -9.20
N TYR A 111 -6.19 1.64 -10.24
CA TYR A 111 -4.89 1.30 -10.80
C TYR A 111 -3.77 1.52 -9.78
N LEU A 112 -3.78 2.65 -9.08
CA LEU A 112 -2.79 2.98 -8.04
C LEU A 112 -2.79 1.96 -6.91
N LEU A 113 -3.96 1.67 -6.34
CA LEU A 113 -4.10 0.70 -5.25
C LEU A 113 -3.64 -0.70 -5.70
N SER A 114 -4.09 -1.14 -6.88
CA SER A 114 -3.70 -2.43 -7.47
C SER A 114 -2.18 -2.52 -7.67
N TYR A 115 -1.54 -1.44 -8.12
CA TYR A 115 -0.09 -1.36 -8.25
C TYR A 115 0.60 -1.51 -6.89
N VAL A 116 0.17 -0.76 -5.87
CA VAL A 116 0.74 -0.82 -4.52
C VAL A 116 0.66 -2.23 -3.94
N PHE A 117 -0.50 -2.88 -4.02
CA PHE A 117 -0.65 -4.25 -3.52
C PHE A 117 0.18 -5.27 -4.31
N LYS A 118 0.30 -5.11 -5.63
CA LYS A 118 1.16 -5.98 -6.47
C LYS A 118 2.64 -5.79 -6.15
N ARG A 119 3.09 -4.55 -5.93
CA ARG A 119 4.44 -4.24 -5.47
C ARG A 119 4.73 -4.89 -4.11
N ASN A 120 3.81 -4.73 -3.16
CA ASN A 120 3.97 -5.26 -1.81
C ASN A 120 4.03 -6.80 -1.82
N GLU A 121 3.19 -7.47 -2.61
CA GLU A 121 3.29 -8.93 -2.80
C GLU A 121 4.66 -9.34 -3.35
N LYS A 122 5.14 -8.65 -4.40
CA LYS A 122 6.45 -8.95 -5.01
C LYS A 122 7.59 -8.76 -3.99
N ALA A 123 7.54 -7.69 -3.21
CA ALA A 123 8.52 -7.41 -2.17
C ALA A 123 8.49 -8.46 -1.05
N LEU A 124 7.30 -8.84 -0.57
CA LEU A 124 7.16 -9.92 0.40
C LEU A 124 7.73 -11.23 -0.12
N TYR A 125 7.51 -11.56 -1.39
CA TYR A 125 8.08 -12.76 -2.00
C TYR A 125 9.62 -12.71 -1.94
N MET A 126 10.23 -11.61 -2.39
CA MET A 126 11.69 -11.42 -2.36
C MET A 126 12.25 -11.52 -0.93
N LEU A 127 11.61 -10.87 0.04
CA LEU A 127 12.05 -10.89 1.43
C LEU A 127 11.90 -12.28 2.07
N VAL A 128 10.79 -12.99 1.80
CA VAL A 128 10.55 -14.34 2.32
C VAL A 128 11.53 -15.35 1.75
N GLU A 129 12.01 -15.16 0.52
CA GLU A 129 13.08 -15.99 -0.05
C GLU A 129 14.42 -15.78 0.63
N GLN A 130 14.71 -14.55 1.06
CA GLN A 130 15.99 -14.15 1.62
C GLN A 130 16.07 -14.30 3.15
N MET A 131 14.93 -14.32 3.86
CA MET A 131 14.91 -14.28 5.31
C MET A 131 15.37 -15.59 5.97
N SER A 132 15.92 -15.47 7.17
CA SER A 132 16.20 -16.62 8.04
C SER A 132 14.90 -17.24 8.57
N ASP A 133 14.97 -18.45 9.14
CA ASP A 133 13.78 -19.08 9.74
C ASP A 133 13.27 -18.31 10.97
N SER A 134 14.16 -17.70 11.76
CA SER A 134 13.78 -16.85 12.89
C SER A 134 13.04 -15.60 12.45
N ASP A 135 13.52 -14.94 11.39
CA ASP A 135 12.88 -13.75 10.82
C ASP A 135 11.51 -14.12 10.24
N PHE A 136 11.39 -15.31 9.64
CA PHE A 136 10.11 -15.80 9.11
C PHE A 136 9.11 -16.09 10.23
N ASP A 137 9.52 -16.69 11.34
CA ASP A 137 8.63 -16.90 12.49
C ASP A 137 8.19 -15.58 13.12
N LEU A 138 9.08 -14.57 13.16
CA LEU A 138 8.72 -13.22 13.58
C LEU A 138 7.70 -12.58 12.63
N LEU A 139 7.86 -12.72 11.31
CA LEU A 139 6.89 -12.29 10.32
C LEU A 139 5.51 -12.94 10.55
N LEU A 140 5.47 -14.22 10.90
CA LEU A 140 4.22 -14.92 11.20
C LEU A 140 3.56 -14.37 12.47
N LYS A 141 4.33 -14.07 13.52
CA LYS A 141 3.82 -13.41 14.74
C LYS A 141 3.24 -12.03 14.44
N VAL A 142 3.98 -11.21 13.69
CA VAL A 142 3.49 -9.88 13.25
C VAL A 142 2.20 -10.06 12.44
N LYS A 143 2.18 -10.96 11.45
CA LYS A 143 0.98 -11.30 10.66
C LYS A 143 -0.22 -11.67 11.55
N ASP A 144 -0.03 -12.52 12.56
CA ASP A 144 -1.12 -12.94 13.45
C ASP A 144 -1.64 -11.84 14.37
N SER A 145 -0.82 -10.82 14.63
CA SER A 145 -1.23 -9.63 15.38
C SER A 145 -2.02 -8.59 14.57
N LEU A 146 -2.10 -8.77 13.24
CA LEU A 146 -2.76 -7.83 12.35
C LEU A 146 -4.24 -8.15 12.19
N PHE A 147 -5.03 -7.09 11.97
CA PHE A 147 -6.43 -7.18 11.63
C PHE A 147 -6.65 -8.05 10.38
N VAL A 148 -7.79 -8.74 10.31
CA VAL A 148 -8.09 -9.73 9.25
C VAL A 148 -7.89 -9.14 7.84
N PHE A 149 -8.26 -7.87 7.65
CA PHE A 149 -8.15 -7.17 6.38
C PHE A 149 -6.75 -6.65 6.05
N THR A 150 -5.77 -6.75 6.96
CA THR A 150 -4.38 -6.35 6.73
C THR A 150 -3.39 -7.47 7.02
N ARG A 151 -3.88 -8.67 7.36
CA ARG A 151 -3.09 -9.82 7.83
C ARG A 151 -1.91 -10.18 6.92
N TYR A 152 -2.08 -10.08 5.60
CA TYR A 152 -1.04 -10.43 4.63
C TYR A 152 -0.41 -9.21 3.94
N ASN A 153 -0.57 -8.03 4.53
CA ASN A 153 0.09 -6.80 4.12
C ASN A 153 0.70 -6.13 5.37
N PRO A 154 1.77 -6.72 5.92
CA PRO A 154 2.34 -6.26 7.18
C PRO A 154 2.94 -4.86 7.03
N PRO A 155 2.88 -4.03 8.10
CA PRO A 155 3.43 -2.67 8.07
C PRO A 155 4.96 -2.66 7.96
N PHE A 156 5.62 -3.69 8.48
CA PHE A 156 7.06 -3.88 8.35
C PHE A 156 7.44 -5.36 8.30
N VAL A 157 8.64 -5.64 7.81
CA VAL A 157 9.27 -6.96 7.81
C VAL A 157 10.74 -6.81 8.21
N LEU A 158 11.22 -7.66 9.11
CA LEU A 158 12.65 -7.82 9.37
C LEU A 158 13.20 -8.88 8.41
N CYS A 159 14.28 -8.57 7.70
CA CYS A 159 14.98 -9.53 6.87
C CYS A 159 16.45 -9.12 6.77
N ASN A 160 17.37 -10.06 6.99
CA ASN A 160 18.82 -9.81 6.88
C ASN A 160 19.29 -8.61 7.71
N LYS A 161 18.81 -8.49 8.95
CA LYS A 161 19.10 -7.38 9.88
C LYS A 161 18.63 -5.99 9.42
N GLN A 162 17.84 -5.91 8.36
CA GLN A 162 17.24 -4.67 7.87
C GLN A 162 15.72 -4.68 8.09
N LEU A 163 15.16 -3.52 8.44
CA LEU A 163 13.72 -3.32 8.55
C LEU A 163 13.17 -2.73 7.25
N TYR A 164 12.20 -3.41 6.66
CA TYR A 164 11.50 -2.99 5.46
C TYR A 164 10.10 -2.50 5.83
N PHE A 165 9.86 -1.20 5.76
CA PHE A 165 8.56 -0.58 6.04
C PHE A 165 7.73 -0.47 4.77
N PHE A 166 6.54 -1.06 4.80
CA PHE A 166 5.59 -1.08 3.69
C PHE A 166 4.68 0.15 3.77
N ILE A 167 5.21 1.29 3.35
CA ILE A 167 4.43 2.53 3.27
C ILE A 167 3.67 2.53 1.95
N PHE A 168 2.52 3.19 1.92
CA PHE A 168 1.68 3.29 0.72
C PHE A 168 2.48 3.72 -0.52
N TYR A 169 3.26 4.79 -0.39
CA TYR A 169 3.98 5.36 -1.53
C TYR A 169 5.32 4.69 -1.86
N ALA A 170 5.98 4.03 -0.91
CA ALA A 170 7.28 3.40 -1.12
C ALA A 170 7.57 2.34 -0.05
N ILE A 171 8.42 1.36 -0.40
CA ILE A 171 8.99 0.44 0.60
C ILE A 171 10.31 1.01 1.09
N ARG A 172 10.43 1.29 2.39
CA ARG A 172 11.64 1.88 2.97
C ARG A 172 12.45 0.84 3.71
N GLU A 173 13.70 0.67 3.29
CA GLU A 173 14.71 -0.09 4.00
C GLU A 173 15.39 0.83 5.04
N ILE A 174 15.44 0.37 6.29
CA ILE A 174 16.04 1.08 7.42
C ILE A 174 16.85 0.09 8.23
N ASP A 175 18.10 0.45 8.49
CA ASP A 175 18.93 -0.25 9.46
C ASP A 175 18.40 0.05 10.88
N PRO A 176 17.95 -0.96 11.64
CA PRO A 176 17.41 -0.76 12.98
C PRO A 176 18.41 -0.08 13.91
N ALA A 177 19.72 -0.29 13.72
CA ALA A 177 20.75 0.37 14.53
C ALA A 177 20.85 1.88 14.27
N LYS A 178 20.39 2.35 13.10
CA LYS A 178 20.40 3.77 12.71
C LYS A 178 19.12 4.50 13.09
N ILE A 179 18.17 3.83 13.74
CA ILE A 179 16.97 4.47 14.27
C ILE A 179 17.38 5.26 15.50
N THR A 180 17.11 6.57 15.48
CA THR A 180 17.50 7.48 16.56
C THR A 180 16.37 7.68 17.57
N ASP A 181 15.12 7.56 17.13
CA ASP A 181 13.93 7.85 17.94
C ASP A 181 12.69 7.20 17.32
N ILE A 182 11.82 6.67 18.18
CA ILE A 182 10.52 6.15 17.81
C ILE A 182 9.48 6.81 18.70
N ASP A 183 8.54 7.50 18.05
CA ASP A 183 7.44 8.20 18.69
C ASP A 183 6.12 7.63 18.14
N TRP A 184 5.11 7.51 18.99
CA TRP A 184 3.82 6.95 18.60
C TRP A 184 2.68 7.65 19.34
N GLY A 185 1.51 7.66 18.71
CA GLY A 185 0.34 8.26 19.31
C GLY A 185 -0.95 7.75 18.70
N TYR A 186 -2.05 8.04 19.38
CA TYR A 186 -3.39 7.76 18.87
C TYR A 186 -3.91 8.96 18.07
N SER A 187 -4.41 8.68 16.88
CA SER A 187 -5.21 9.62 16.09
C SER A 187 -6.64 9.09 15.96
N LYS A 188 -7.55 9.91 15.43
CA LYS A 188 -8.90 9.45 15.04
C LYS A 188 -8.87 8.23 14.09
N ASN A 189 -7.76 8.06 13.36
CA ASN A 189 -7.57 7.01 12.36
C ASN A 189 -6.73 5.82 12.88
N GLY A 190 -6.46 5.76 14.19
CA GLY A 190 -5.70 4.69 14.84
C GLY A 190 -4.29 5.10 15.29
N LEU A 191 -3.52 4.08 15.68
CA LEU A 191 -2.14 4.21 16.18
C LEU A 191 -1.17 4.54 15.04
N TYR A 192 -0.59 5.74 15.08
CA TYR A 192 0.46 6.14 14.16
C TYR A 192 1.82 6.02 14.84
N VAL A 193 2.83 5.62 14.06
CA VAL A 193 4.21 5.44 14.52
C VAL A 193 5.11 6.29 13.62
N LYS A 194 5.94 7.11 14.25
CA LYS A 194 6.93 7.99 13.64
C LYS A 194 8.31 7.47 13.99
N ILE A 195 9.05 7.09 12.96
CA ILE A 195 10.37 6.48 13.07
C ILE A 195 11.37 7.48 12.51
N LYS A 196 12.28 7.96 13.37
CA LYS A 196 13.37 8.86 12.96
C LYS A 196 14.63 8.05 12.74
N SER A 197 15.20 8.21 11.55
CA SER A 197 16.52 7.70 11.15
C SER A 197 17.18 8.82 10.33
N HIS A 198 17.80 8.52 9.19
CA HIS A 198 18.20 9.56 8.23
C HIS A 198 16.99 10.31 7.63
N LYS A 199 15.85 9.62 7.46
CA LYS A 199 14.58 10.24 7.04
C LYS A 199 13.48 9.84 8.01
N VAL A 200 12.54 10.75 8.23
CA VAL A 200 11.34 10.44 9.02
C VAL A 200 10.43 9.55 8.20
N THR A 201 10.02 8.44 8.80
CA THR A 201 9.04 7.49 8.28
C THR A 201 7.82 7.51 9.18
N ARG A 202 6.63 7.62 8.59
CA ARG A 202 5.36 7.55 9.32
C ARG A 202 4.54 6.40 8.78
N ILE A 203 4.02 5.57 9.68
CA ILE A 203 3.23 4.39 9.32
C ILE A 203 2.20 4.11 10.41
N THR A 204 1.05 3.58 10.00
CA THR A 204 0.00 3.12 10.90
C THR A 204 0.15 1.62 11.13
N MET A 205 0.04 1.16 12.37
CA MET A 205 0.09 -0.27 12.71
C MET A 205 -0.72 -0.58 13.97
N SER A 206 -0.95 -1.87 14.27
CA SER A 206 -1.57 -2.28 15.54
C SER A 206 -0.59 -2.11 16.70
N ARG A 207 -1.12 -2.09 17.94
CA ARG A 207 -0.31 -1.94 19.15
C ARG A 207 0.66 -3.11 19.32
N GLU A 208 0.20 -4.29 18.94
CA GLU A 208 0.96 -5.53 18.96
C GLU A 208 2.05 -5.55 17.88
N ALA A 209 1.76 -5.04 16.68
CA ALA A 209 2.79 -4.87 15.66
C ALA A 209 3.86 -3.86 16.12
N LEU A 210 3.45 -2.77 16.78
CA LEU A 210 4.38 -1.82 17.39
C LEU A 210 5.25 -2.48 18.46
N SER A 211 4.70 -3.32 19.34
CA SER A 211 5.52 -3.97 20.37
C SER A 211 6.59 -4.87 19.78
N TYR A 212 6.30 -5.62 18.70
CA TYR A 212 7.33 -6.36 17.97
C TYR A 212 8.37 -5.45 17.34
N LEU A 213 7.96 -4.31 16.78
CA LEU A 213 8.90 -3.34 16.23
C LEU A 213 9.85 -2.81 17.31
N LEU A 214 9.32 -2.39 18.46
CA LEU A 214 10.13 -1.88 19.56
C LEU A 214 11.14 -2.93 20.05
N GLN A 215 10.70 -4.19 20.22
CA GLN A 215 11.59 -5.29 20.62
C GLN A 215 12.74 -5.50 19.63
N ILE A 216 12.45 -5.45 18.32
CA ILE A 216 13.50 -5.53 17.30
C ILE A 216 14.45 -4.34 17.47
N VAL A 217 13.95 -3.12 17.53
CA VAL A 217 14.83 -1.94 17.56
C VAL A 217 15.67 -1.89 18.83
N GLU A 218 15.13 -2.26 19.99
CA GLU A 218 15.86 -2.39 21.25
C GLU A 218 16.98 -3.43 21.17
N GLN A 219 16.77 -4.55 20.44
CA GLN A 219 17.80 -5.57 20.25
C GLN A 219 19.01 -5.05 19.46
N TYR A 220 18.79 -4.20 18.45
CA TYR A 220 19.86 -3.67 17.59
C TYR A 220 20.41 -2.31 18.07
N ASN A 221 19.63 -1.56 18.83
CA ASN A 221 20.00 -0.28 19.41
C ASN A 221 19.49 -0.16 20.86
N PRO A 222 20.15 -0.80 21.84
CA PRO A 222 19.69 -0.84 23.23
C PRO A 222 19.71 0.53 23.93
N LYS A 223 20.35 1.54 23.33
CA LYS A 223 20.42 2.91 23.87
C LYS A 223 19.26 3.79 23.40
N ILE A 224 18.41 3.28 22.53
CA ILE A 224 17.27 4.04 22.03
C ILE A 224 16.27 4.31 23.17
N ARG A 225 15.75 5.53 23.26
CA ARG A 225 14.61 5.82 24.14
C ARG A 225 13.33 5.46 23.39
N THR A 226 12.63 4.44 23.88
CA THR A 226 11.25 4.14 23.53
C THR A 226 10.36 4.84 24.58
N PHE A 227 9.43 5.68 24.13
CA PHE A 227 8.48 6.40 25.01
C PHE A 227 7.12 5.72 25.01
#